data_AF-A0A7Y2Z8X5-F1
#
_entry.id   AF-A0A7Y2Z8X5-F1
#
_cell.length_a   1.000
_cell.length_b   1.000
_cell.length_c   1.000
_cell.angle_alpha   90.00
_cell.angle_beta   90.00
_cell.angle_gamma   90.00
#
_symmetry.space_group_name_H-M   'P 1'
#
loop_
_entity.id
_entity.type
_entity.pdbx_description
1 polymer ?
#
loop_
_entity_poly.entity_id
_entity_poly.type
_entity_poly.pdbx_seq_one_letter_code
_entity_poly.pdbx_strand_id
1 'polypeptide(L)'
;MWKDLDISLEKATALKDMPAEDDLGFGRYFTDHMFLMEWNREQGWHNGRIAPYSSFSMDPASTVLHYGQAIFEGLKAYRGK
;
A
#
# COMPACT_ATOMS: atom_id res chain seq x y z
N MET A 1 14.83 15.83 7.59
CA MET A 1 15.40 14.58 7.05
C MET A 1 14.37 13.77 6.24
N TRP A 2 13.34 14.41 5.64
CA TRP A 2 12.31 13.74 4.80
C TRP A 2 11.66 14.70 3.79
N LYS A 3 12.30 15.84 3.49
CA LYS A 3 11.61 16.98 2.86
C LYS A 3 11.31 16.79 1.38
N ASP A 4 11.93 15.83 0.70
CA ASP A 4 11.91 15.72 -0.76
C ASP A 4 11.66 14.26 -1.22
N LEU A 5 10.67 13.59 -0.64
CA LEU A 5 10.17 12.33 -1.19
C LEU A 5 9.30 12.63 -2.40
N ASP A 6 9.82 12.37 -3.60
CA ASP A 6 9.03 12.40 -4.82
C ASP A 6 8.07 11.19 -4.81
N ILE A 7 6.77 11.48 -4.74
CA ILE A 7 5.70 10.49 -4.71
C ILE A 7 4.82 10.71 -5.92
N SER A 8 4.88 9.76 -6.85
CA SER A 8 4.02 9.76 -8.03
C SER A 8 2.60 9.27 -7.70
N LEU A 9 1.62 9.70 -8.48
CA LEU A 9 0.23 9.26 -8.38
C LEU A 9 -0.25 8.70 -9.72
N GLU A 10 -0.60 7.42 -9.72
CA GLU A 10 -1.30 6.74 -10.80
C GLU A 10 -2.74 6.45 -10.36
N LYS A 11 -3.71 7.06 -11.05
CA LYS A 11 -5.13 6.86 -10.73
C LYS A 11 -5.65 5.57 -11.37
N ALA A 12 -6.40 4.78 -10.59
CA ALA A 12 -7.16 3.66 -11.12
C ALA A 12 -8.12 4.13 -12.22
N THR A 13 -8.18 3.35 -13.31
CA THR A 13 -9.02 3.64 -14.48
C THR A 13 -10.48 3.24 -14.26
N ALA A 14 -10.74 2.32 -13.34
CA ALA A 14 -12.06 1.92 -12.88
C ALA A 14 -12.06 1.88 -11.34
N LEU A 15 -13.11 2.43 -10.74
CA LEU A 15 -13.29 2.46 -9.28
C LEU A 15 -14.27 1.38 -8.85
N LYS A 16 -14.03 0.78 -7.69
CA LYS A 16 -14.95 -0.18 -7.08
C LYS A 16 -16.14 0.55 -6.47
N ASP A 17 -17.29 -0.13 -6.43
CA ASP A 17 -18.43 0.33 -5.66
C ASP A 17 -18.06 0.37 -4.18
N MET A 18 -18.49 1.45 -3.51
CA MET A 18 -18.33 1.55 -2.07
C MET A 18 -19.29 0.57 -1.37
N PRO A 19 -18.80 -0.26 -0.43
CA PRO A 19 -19.67 -1.13 0.35
C PRO A 19 -20.63 -0.31 1.22
N ALA A 20 -21.83 -0.85 1.47
CA ALA A 20 -22.76 -0.26 2.43
C ALA A 20 -22.14 -0.31 3.84
N GLU A 21 -22.41 0.71 4.66
CA GLU A 21 -21.81 0.82 6.01
C GLU A 21 -22.19 -0.37 6.91
N ASP A 22 -23.43 -0.84 6.82
CA ASP A 22 -23.93 -1.98 7.60
C ASP A 22 -23.31 -3.32 7.19
N ASP A 23 -22.70 -3.41 6.01
CA ASP A 23 -22.07 -4.63 5.46
C ASP A 23 -20.55 -4.68 5.69
N LEU A 24 -19.97 -3.66 6.33
CA LEU A 24 -18.54 -3.58 6.56
C LEU A 24 -18.04 -4.71 7.48
N GLY A 25 -16.86 -5.25 7.16
CA GLY A 25 -16.15 -6.22 7.97
C GLY A 25 -14.65 -5.94 7.99
N PHE A 26 -13.98 -6.26 9.10
CA PHE A 26 -12.54 -6.00 9.26
C PHE A 26 -11.71 -6.75 8.19
N GLY A 27 -10.89 -6.01 7.44
CA GLY A 27 -9.94 -6.58 6.47
C GLY A 27 -10.57 -7.22 5.23
N ARG A 28 -11.87 -6.99 4.97
CA ARG A 28 -12.59 -7.60 3.84
C ARG A 28 -12.56 -6.77 2.57
N TYR A 29 -12.68 -5.45 2.73
CA TYR A 29 -12.73 -4.49 1.62
C TYR A 29 -11.47 -3.63 1.63
N PHE A 30 -10.88 -3.45 0.46
CA PHE A 30 -9.70 -2.60 0.24
C PHE A 30 -10.06 -1.46 -0.71
N THR A 31 -9.41 -0.31 -0.57
CA THR A 31 -9.58 0.87 -1.45
C THR A 31 -9.01 0.63 -2.84
N ASP A 32 -9.29 1.53 -3.79
CA ASP A 32 -8.83 1.41 -5.19
C ASP A 32 -7.31 1.56 -5.35
N HIS A 33 -6.65 2.19 -4.38
CA HIS A 33 -5.22 2.49 -4.42
C HIS A 33 -4.49 1.93 -3.21
N MET A 34 -3.17 1.79 -3.38
CA MET A 34 -2.19 1.45 -2.36
C MET A 34 -0.93 2.28 -2.53
N PHE A 35 -0.17 2.48 -1.46
CA PHE A 35 1.15 3.11 -1.50
C PHE A 35 2.24 2.04 -1.60
N LEU A 36 3.24 2.25 -2.45
CA LEU A 36 4.43 1.42 -2.56
C LEU A 36 5.68 2.31 -2.55
N MET A 37 6.76 1.75 -2.01
CA MET A 37 8.08 2.35 -2.09
C MET A 37 9.13 1.24 -2.06
N GLU A 38 10.20 1.42 -2.82
CA GLU A 38 11.26 0.43 -2.97
C GLU A 38 12.50 0.84 -2.19
N TRP A 39 13.26 -0.16 -1.72
CA TRP A 39 14.54 0.05 -1.10
C TRP A 39 15.58 -0.92 -1.67
N ASN A 40 16.77 -0.40 -1.96
CA ASN A 40 17.95 -1.22 -2.20
C ASN A 40 19.20 -0.52 -1.66
N ARG A 41 20.33 -1.24 -1.60
CA ARG A 41 21.59 -0.73 -1.03
C ARG A 41 22.19 0.45 -1.80
N GLU A 42 21.93 0.55 -3.10
CA GLU A 42 22.56 1.53 -3.98
C GLU A 42 21.83 2.88 -3.95
N GLN A 43 20.50 2.84 -3.93
CA GLN A 43 19.63 4.02 -4.06
C GLN A 43 18.96 4.42 -2.73
N GLY A 44 19.01 3.55 -1.71
CA GLY A 44 18.20 3.73 -0.51
C GLY A 44 16.72 3.63 -0.85
N TRP A 45 15.89 4.45 -0.21
CA TRP A 45 14.45 4.53 -0.52
C TRP A 45 14.20 5.32 -1.80
N HIS A 46 13.48 4.73 -2.75
CA HIS A 46 13.19 5.32 -4.05
C HIS A 46 11.84 4.83 -4.60
N ASN A 47 11.42 5.36 -5.75
CA ASN A 47 10.19 4.95 -6.46
C ASN A 47 8.90 4.98 -5.62
N GLY A 48 8.76 6.01 -4.77
CA GLY A 48 7.54 6.24 -4.00
C GLY A 48 6.35 6.49 -4.93
N ARG A 49 5.26 5.74 -4.74
CA ARG A 49 4.07 5.88 -5.58
C ARG A 49 2.78 5.50 -4.87
N ILE A 50 1.72 6.22 -5.20
CA ILE A 50 0.33 5.79 -4.99
C ILE A 50 -0.15 5.22 -6.32
N ALA A 51 -0.51 3.94 -6.33
CA ALA A 51 -0.88 3.21 -7.54
C ALA A 51 -2.15 2.37 -7.33
N PRO A 52 -2.81 1.89 -8.39
CA PRO A 52 -3.95 0.98 -8.27
C PRO A 52 -3.61 -0.26 -7.44
N TYR A 53 -4.56 -0.69 -6.61
CA TYR A 53 -4.42 -1.89 -5.79
C TYR A 53 -4.14 -3.11 -6.68
N SER A 54 -3.08 -3.85 -6.38
CA SER A 54 -2.65 -5.01 -7.16
C SER A 54 -1.92 -6.03 -6.31
N SER A 55 -1.80 -7.27 -6.82
CA SER A 55 -0.99 -8.30 -6.19
C SER A 55 0.50 -7.95 -6.28
N PHE A 56 1.26 -8.28 -5.24
CA PHE A 56 2.72 -8.14 -5.28
C PHE A 56 3.35 -9.21 -6.18
N SER A 57 4.22 -8.77 -7.09
CA SER A 57 5.16 -9.67 -7.78
C SER A 57 6.46 -9.73 -6.99
N MET A 58 6.80 -10.90 -6.46
CA MET A 58 7.96 -11.08 -5.59
C MET A 58 8.73 -12.34 -5.98
N ASP A 59 10.04 -12.32 -5.75
CA ASP A 59 10.87 -13.52 -5.86
C ASP A 59 10.39 -14.56 -4.81
N PRO A 60 10.17 -15.83 -5.18
CA PRO A 60 9.79 -16.88 -4.24
C PRO A 60 10.76 -17.06 -3.07
N ALA A 61 12.02 -16.65 -3.20
CA ALA A 61 13.04 -16.69 -2.16
C ALA A 61 13.05 -15.44 -1.24
N SER A 62 12.11 -14.51 -1.41
CA SER A 62 12.02 -13.30 -0.57
C SER A 62 11.94 -13.65 0.92
N THR A 63 12.76 -13.02 1.75
CA THR A 63 12.90 -13.37 3.18
C THR A 63 11.61 -13.22 3.98
N VAL A 64 10.68 -12.38 3.54
CA VAL A 64 9.34 -12.28 4.12
C VAL A 64 8.57 -13.62 4.08
N LEU A 65 8.80 -14.44 3.04
CA LEU A 65 8.09 -15.70 2.83
C LEU A 65 8.71 -16.87 3.62
N HIS A 66 10.00 -16.80 3.92
CA HIS A 66 10.74 -17.90 4.56
C HIS A 66 11.05 -17.67 6.03
N TYR A 67 11.29 -16.42 6.41
CA TYR A 67 11.80 -16.05 7.73
C TYR A 67 10.96 -14.97 8.42
N GLY A 68 9.81 -14.61 7.85
CA GLY A 68 8.89 -13.65 8.45
C GLY A 68 9.49 -12.25 8.63
N GLN A 69 10.46 -11.86 7.78
CA GLN A 69 11.10 -10.55 7.84
C GLN A 69 10.15 -9.44 7.35
N ALA A 70 9.15 -9.12 8.15
CA ALA A 70 8.16 -8.08 7.90
C ALA A 70 7.69 -7.45 9.22
N ILE A 71 7.20 -6.22 9.12
CA ILE A 71 6.53 -5.48 10.18
C ILE A 71 5.27 -4.84 9.59
N PHE A 72 4.23 -4.64 10.41
CA PHE A 72 3.01 -3.95 10.00
C PHE A 72 2.53 -3.00 11.10
N GLU A 73 1.69 -2.04 10.73
CA GLU A 73 1.09 -1.06 11.64
C GLU A 73 -0.43 -0.98 11.44
N GLY A 74 -1.13 -0.44 12.44
CA GLY A 74 -2.59 -0.38 12.47
C GLY A 74 -3.13 0.94 13.00
N LEU A 75 -3.59 1.81 12.09
CA LEU A 75 -4.16 3.12 12.42
C LEU A 75 -5.48 3.33 11.67
N LYS A 76 -6.29 4.29 12.13
CA LYS A 76 -7.60 4.60 11.54
C LYS A 76 -7.69 6.08 11.18
N ALA A 77 -8.26 6.36 10.00
CA ALA A 77 -8.71 7.69 9.62
C ALA A 77 -10.22 7.80 9.90
N TYR A 78 -10.64 8.90 10.53
CA TYR A 78 -12.05 9.18 10.81
C TYR A 78 -12.46 10.43 10.05
N ARG A 79 -13.61 10.37 9.38
CA ARG A 79 -14.24 11.57 8.84
C ARG A 79 -14.78 12.38 10.02
N GLY A 80 -14.18 13.55 10.26
CA GLY A 80 -14.67 14.51 11.25
C GLY A 80 -16.05 15.07 10.86
N LYS A 81 -16.71 15.74 11.80
CA LYS A 81 -17.93 16.52 11.51
C LYS A 81 -17.59 17.75 10.68
#